data_AF-X0YPK9-F1
#
_entry.id   AF-X0YPK9-F1
#
_cell.length_a   1.000
_cell.length_b   1.000
_cell.length_c   1.000
_cell.angle_alpha   90.00
_cell.angle_beta   90.00
_cell.angle_gamma   90.00
#
_symmetry.space_group_name_H-M   'P 1'
#
loop_
_entity.id
_entity.type
_entity.pdbx_description
1 polymer ?
#
loop_
_entity_poly.entity_id
_entity_poly.type
_entity_poly.pdbx_seq_one_letter_code
_entity_poly.pdbx_strand_id
1 'polypeptide(L)'
;MELGISSLGHIIEYGLSKNYENLVDLILKTSEDCLNFAEANDIKIVELLLDPPEVIKDENKQKFIDLVNAYSLKKQIHGPFIDVNLCTHNDIISNASVESYLKTARICKDIGVNILTIHPGLANFLINSIRDYNKVQLAKSIHKLLNSINNSNINICL
;
A
#
# COMPACT_ATOMS: atom_id res chain seq x y z
N MET A 1 19.29 -5.65 -12.74
CA MET A 1 18.48 -4.58 -12.12
C MET A 1 17.21 -4.48 -12.93
N GLU A 2 16.05 -4.72 -12.33
CA GLU A 2 14.74 -4.56 -13.00
C GLU A 2 14.19 -3.17 -12.68
N LEU A 3 13.69 -2.45 -13.69
CA LEU A 3 13.00 -1.17 -13.49
C LEU A 3 11.49 -1.42 -13.34
N GLY A 4 10.84 -0.59 -12.53
CA GLY A 4 9.40 -0.62 -12.33
C GLY A 4 8.79 0.77 -12.37
N ILE A 5 7.46 0.81 -12.44
CA ILE A 5 6.65 2.03 -12.41
C ILE A 5 5.61 1.95 -11.29
N SER A 6 5.16 3.09 -10.77
CA SER A 6 4.17 3.17 -9.70
C SER A 6 2.90 3.86 -10.19
N SER A 7 1.73 3.36 -9.81
CA SER A 7 0.44 3.99 -10.15
C SER A 7 0.25 5.37 -9.50
N LEU A 8 1.11 5.75 -8.54
CA LEU A 8 1.10 7.07 -7.91
C LEU A 8 1.18 8.22 -8.92
N GLY A 9 1.95 8.05 -10.01
CA GLY A 9 2.05 9.07 -11.07
C GLY A 9 0.68 9.37 -11.69
N HIS A 10 -0.04 8.32 -12.08
CA HIS A 10 -1.40 8.44 -12.62
C HIS A 10 -2.40 8.95 -11.57
N ILE A 11 -2.27 8.54 -10.30
CA ILE A 11 -3.10 9.05 -9.19
C ILE A 11 -2.99 10.56 -9.06
N ILE A 12 -1.78 11.12 -9.14
CA ILE A 12 -1.55 12.56 -9.07
C ILE A 12 -2.19 13.25 -10.28
N GLU A 13 -1.99 12.73 -11.48
CA GLU A 13 -2.55 13.29 -12.71
C GLU A 13 -4.09 13.31 -12.70
N TYR A 14 -4.72 12.19 -12.35
CA TYR A 14 -6.18 12.08 -12.24
C TYR A 14 -6.71 12.92 -11.08
N GLY A 15 -6.01 12.95 -9.95
CA GLY A 15 -6.33 13.76 -8.79
C GLY A 15 -6.39 15.26 -9.10
N LEU A 16 -5.45 15.75 -9.92
CA LEU A 16 -5.39 17.15 -10.34
C LEU A 16 -6.40 17.49 -11.45
N SER A 17 -6.66 16.56 -12.37
CA SER A 17 -7.60 16.77 -13.48
C SER A 17 -9.08 16.55 -13.10
N LYS A 18 -9.36 15.89 -11.96
CA LYS A 18 -10.69 15.45 -11.52
C LYS A 18 -11.38 14.49 -12.49
N ASN A 19 -10.60 13.68 -13.21
CA ASN A 19 -11.10 12.69 -14.17
C ASN A 19 -11.50 11.36 -13.49
N TYR A 20 -12.27 11.42 -12.40
CA TYR A 20 -12.74 10.25 -11.67
C TYR A 20 -14.07 10.52 -10.95
N GLU A 21 -14.88 9.49 -10.75
CA GLU A 21 -16.21 9.62 -10.12
C GLU A 21 -16.15 9.63 -8.59
N ASN A 22 -15.27 8.80 -8.03
CA ASN A 22 -15.05 8.65 -6.61
C ASN A 22 -13.66 8.06 -6.34
N LEU A 23 -13.26 7.95 -5.07
CA LEU A 23 -11.91 7.49 -4.72
C LEU A 23 -11.63 6.04 -5.13
N VAL A 24 -12.65 5.18 -5.20
CA VAL A 24 -12.47 3.80 -5.68
C VAL A 24 -12.23 3.80 -7.19
N ASP A 25 -13.03 4.56 -7.94
CA ASP A 25 -12.86 4.74 -9.38
C ASP A 25 -11.47 5.31 -9.72
N LEU A 26 -10.98 6.28 -8.94
CA LEU A 26 -9.63 6.82 -9.08
C LEU A 26 -8.57 5.72 -9.00
N ILE A 27 -8.63 4.87 -7.97
CA ILE A 27 -7.61 3.83 -7.77
C ILE A 27 -7.71 2.73 -8.83
N LEU A 28 -8.92 2.33 -9.23
CA LEU A 28 -9.10 1.31 -10.27
C LEU A 28 -8.58 1.81 -11.63
N LYS A 29 -9.00 3.00 -12.09
CA LYS A 29 -8.56 3.56 -13.38
C LYS A 29 -7.06 3.80 -13.43
N THR A 30 -6.49 4.39 -12.39
CA THR A 30 -5.06 4.69 -12.37
C THR A 30 -4.20 3.43 -12.24
N SER A 31 -4.72 2.38 -11.60
CA SER A 31 -4.08 1.06 -11.60
C SER A 31 -4.12 0.43 -12.99
N GLU A 32 -5.29 0.46 -13.65
CA GLU A 32 -5.48 -0.06 -15.01
C GLU A 32 -4.56 0.66 -16.02
N ASP A 33 -4.54 1.99 -16.01
CA ASP A 33 -3.68 2.81 -16.86
C ASP A 33 -2.19 2.51 -16.64
N CYS A 34 -1.77 2.35 -15.38
CA CYS A 34 -0.40 2.01 -15.04
C CYS A 34 -0.02 0.62 -15.58
N LEU A 35 -0.91 -0.36 -15.43
CA LEU A 35 -0.71 -1.73 -15.92
C LEU A 35 -0.65 -1.76 -17.46
N ASN A 36 -1.58 -1.07 -18.13
CA ASN A 36 -1.58 -0.91 -19.59
C ASN A 36 -0.30 -0.23 -20.09
N PHE A 37 0.13 0.84 -19.42
CA PHE A 37 1.36 1.54 -19.75
C PHE A 37 2.57 0.62 -19.60
N ALA A 38 2.62 -0.16 -18.51
CA ALA A 38 3.72 -1.08 -18.26
C ALA A 38 3.79 -2.20 -19.32
N GLU A 39 2.67 -2.82 -19.70
CA GLU A 39 2.64 -3.81 -20.78
C GLU A 39 3.07 -3.22 -22.13
N ALA A 40 2.56 -2.04 -22.48
CA ALA A 40 2.88 -1.38 -23.75
C ALA A 40 4.36 -0.97 -23.86
N ASN A 41 5.05 -0.74 -22.74
CA ASN A 41 6.44 -0.28 -22.70
C ASN A 41 7.42 -1.34 -22.18
N ASP A 42 7.00 -2.61 -22.10
CA ASP A 42 7.81 -3.74 -21.60
C ASP A 42 8.40 -3.54 -20.19
N ILE A 43 7.70 -2.79 -19.34
CA ILE A 43 8.09 -2.59 -17.93
C ILE A 43 7.70 -3.83 -17.13
N LYS A 44 8.66 -4.41 -16.42
CA LYS A 44 8.48 -5.72 -15.77
C LYS A 44 7.76 -5.66 -14.43
N ILE A 45 7.87 -4.53 -13.72
CA ILE A 45 7.38 -4.39 -12.35
C ILE A 45 6.41 -3.21 -12.25
N VAL A 46 5.25 -3.43 -11.64
CA VAL A 46 4.29 -2.37 -11.32
C VAL A 46 4.01 -2.33 -9.83
N GLU A 47 4.18 -1.15 -9.22
CA GLU A 47 3.70 -0.87 -7.87
C GLU A 47 2.30 -0.26 -7.94
N LEU A 48 1.33 -0.87 -7.28
CA LEU A 48 -0.05 -0.39 -7.23
C LEU A 48 -0.38 0.15 -5.83
N LEU A 49 -0.96 1.34 -5.79
CA LEU A 49 -1.43 1.95 -4.55
C LEU A 49 -2.75 1.37 -4.07
N LEU A 50 -2.82 1.13 -2.76
CA LEU A 50 -4.01 0.65 -2.07
C LEU A 50 -4.32 1.60 -0.89
N ASP A 51 -4.73 2.81 -1.24
CA ASP A 51 -5.19 3.88 -0.35
C ASP A 51 -6.17 4.75 -1.16
N PRO A 52 -7.43 4.98 -0.73
CA PRO A 52 -7.95 4.75 0.62
C PRO A 52 -8.46 3.32 0.88
N PRO A 53 -8.68 2.92 2.15
CA PRO A 53 -9.14 1.57 2.51
C PRO A 53 -10.49 1.16 1.89
N GLU A 54 -11.30 2.11 1.41
CA GLU A 54 -12.56 1.89 0.70
C GLU A 54 -12.42 0.99 -0.53
N VAL A 55 -11.25 1.01 -1.19
CA VAL A 55 -10.95 0.17 -2.36
C VAL A 55 -11.04 -1.32 -2.02
N ILE A 56 -10.77 -1.70 -0.78
CA ILE A 56 -10.74 -3.10 -0.34
C ILE A 56 -11.92 -3.49 0.55
N LYS A 57 -13.00 -2.73 0.50
CA LYS A 57 -14.27 -3.07 1.15
C LYS A 57 -15.24 -3.69 0.14
N ASP A 58 -16.04 -4.64 0.62
CA ASP A 58 -17.19 -5.21 -0.08
C ASP A 58 -16.88 -5.62 -1.53
N GLU A 59 -17.74 -5.25 -2.48
CA GLU A 59 -17.60 -5.55 -3.91
C GLU A 59 -16.37 -4.90 -4.56
N ASN A 60 -15.86 -3.79 -4.02
CA ASN A 60 -14.72 -3.08 -4.60
C ASN A 60 -13.43 -3.89 -4.47
N LYS A 61 -13.31 -4.67 -3.38
CA LYS A 61 -12.22 -5.63 -3.21
C LYS A 61 -12.13 -6.57 -4.41
N GLN A 62 -13.26 -7.13 -4.85
CA GLN A 62 -13.26 -8.09 -5.95
C GLN A 62 -12.91 -7.41 -7.28
N LYS A 63 -13.44 -6.20 -7.53
CA LYS A 63 -13.09 -5.40 -8.71
C LYS A 63 -11.58 -5.15 -8.80
N PHE A 64 -10.94 -4.81 -7.69
CA PHE A 64 -9.49 -4.62 -7.65
C PHE A 64 -8.72 -5.93 -7.91
N ILE A 65 -9.13 -7.03 -7.28
CA ILE A 65 -8.52 -8.35 -7.49
C ILE A 65 -8.62 -8.78 -8.95
N ASP A 66 -9.80 -8.66 -9.56
CA ASP A 66 -10.07 -9.04 -10.94
C ASP A 66 -9.21 -8.21 -11.91
N LEU A 67 -9.13 -6.89 -11.68
CA LEU A 67 -8.27 -5.99 -12.45
C LEU A 67 -6.81 -6.45 -12.38
N VAL A 68 -6.27 -6.65 -11.18
CA VAL A 68 -4.85 -7.00 -11.01
C VAL A 68 -4.52 -8.37 -11.60
N ASN A 69 -5.44 -9.33 -11.52
CA ASN A 69 -5.26 -10.68 -12.04
C ASN A 69 -5.44 -10.79 -13.56
N ALA A 70 -6.05 -9.78 -14.20
CA ALA A 70 -6.16 -9.72 -15.66
C ALA A 70 -4.80 -9.55 -16.37
N TYR A 71 -3.78 -9.07 -15.65
CA TYR A 71 -2.44 -8.82 -16.18
C TYR A 71 -1.44 -9.88 -15.73
N SER A 72 -0.41 -10.15 -16.52
CA SER A 72 0.65 -11.12 -16.18
C SER A 72 1.91 -10.49 -15.57
N LEU A 73 1.93 -9.15 -15.43
CA LEU A 73 3.05 -8.39 -14.87
C LEU A 73 3.41 -8.79 -13.44
N LYS A 74 4.66 -8.58 -13.03
CA LYS A 74 5.07 -8.69 -11.63
C LYS A 74 4.58 -7.45 -10.88
N LYS A 75 3.79 -7.64 -9.82
CA LYS A 75 3.23 -6.53 -9.05
C LYS A 75 3.82 -6.42 -7.64
N GLN A 76 3.76 -5.22 -7.10
CA GLN A 76 4.03 -4.86 -5.72
C GLN A 76 2.87 -3.99 -5.23
N ILE A 77 2.58 -4.01 -3.92
CA ILE A 77 1.55 -3.16 -3.35
C ILE A 77 2.18 -2.09 -2.49
N HIS A 78 1.77 -0.85 -2.74
CA HIS A 78 2.00 0.25 -1.84
C HIS A 78 0.82 0.34 -0.88
N GLY A 79 1.09 0.08 0.40
CA GLY A 79 0.07 0.13 1.43
C GLY A 79 -0.42 1.54 1.73
N PRO A 80 -1.43 1.66 2.61
CA PRO A 80 -1.94 2.96 3.02
C PRO A 80 -0.83 3.82 3.65
N PHE A 81 -0.94 5.13 3.48
CA PHE A 81 0.05 6.09 3.98
C PHE A 81 -0.56 7.40 4.49
N ILE A 82 -1.81 7.72 4.15
CA ILE A 82 -2.44 8.98 4.55
C ILE A 82 -2.83 8.97 6.04
N ASP A 83 -3.62 7.99 6.46
CA ASP A 83 -4.26 7.97 7.80
C ASP A 83 -3.60 6.99 8.78
N VAL A 84 -2.45 6.42 8.40
CA VAL A 84 -1.74 5.42 9.20
C VAL A 84 -0.49 6.01 9.84
N ASN A 85 -0.20 5.59 11.06
CA ASN A 85 0.96 6.05 11.81
C ASN A 85 1.43 4.94 12.77
N LEU A 86 2.38 4.11 12.31
CA LEU A 86 2.92 3.01 13.11
C LEU A 86 3.77 3.47 14.29
N CYS A 87 4.37 4.65 14.21
CA CYS A 87 5.24 5.19 15.26
C CYS A 87 4.52 6.08 16.27
N THR A 88 3.20 6.24 16.15
CA THR A 88 2.39 7.09 17.05
C THR A 88 2.51 6.67 18.52
N HIS A 89 2.44 7.65 19.41
CA HIS A 89 2.40 7.41 20.86
C HIS A 89 1.04 6.89 21.33
N ASN A 90 0.00 7.02 20.50
CA ASN A 90 -1.34 6.56 20.83
C ASN A 90 -1.52 5.10 20.39
N ASP A 91 -1.53 4.17 21.36
CA ASP A 91 -1.66 2.74 21.07
C ASP A 91 -2.94 2.39 20.27
N ILE A 92 -4.03 3.15 20.38
CA ILE A 92 -5.25 2.93 19.58
C ILE A 92 -4.96 3.17 18.09
N ILE A 93 -4.27 4.27 17.76
CA ILE A 93 -3.89 4.61 16.38
C ILE A 93 -2.83 3.63 15.86
N SER A 94 -1.86 3.27 16.70
CA SER A 94 -0.82 2.28 16.34
C SER A 94 -1.46 0.93 15.98
N ASN A 95 -2.35 0.41 16.82
CA ASN A 95 -3.03 -0.85 16.56
C ASN A 95 -3.95 -0.77 15.32
N ALA A 96 -4.67 0.34 15.12
CA ALA A 96 -5.48 0.54 13.92
C ALA A 96 -4.62 0.58 12.64
N SER A 97 -3.44 1.20 12.70
CA SER A 97 -2.47 1.23 11.59
C SER A 97 -1.94 -0.15 11.26
N VAL A 98 -1.59 -0.96 12.29
CA VAL A 98 -1.19 -2.36 12.10
C VAL A 98 -2.32 -3.16 11.45
N GLU A 99 -3.56 -3.04 11.94
CA GLU A 99 -4.71 -3.75 11.36
C GLU A 99 -4.97 -3.33 9.90
N SER A 100 -4.73 -2.05 9.55
CA SER A 100 -4.82 -1.57 8.17
C SER A 100 -3.84 -2.32 7.26
N TYR A 101 -2.56 -2.41 7.66
CA TYR A 101 -1.56 -3.18 6.90
C TYR A 101 -1.83 -4.68 6.88
N LEU A 102 -2.41 -5.25 7.93
CA LEU A 102 -2.83 -6.66 7.92
C LEU A 102 -3.93 -6.91 6.89
N LYS A 103 -4.87 -5.98 6.74
CA LYS A 103 -5.88 -6.07 5.67
C LYS A 103 -5.23 -5.98 4.29
N THR A 104 -4.31 -5.04 4.08
CA THR A 104 -3.56 -4.94 2.82
C THR A 104 -2.73 -6.20 2.54
N ALA A 105 -2.08 -6.78 3.55
CA ALA A 105 -1.33 -8.02 3.41
C ALA A 105 -2.22 -9.22 3.02
N ARG A 106 -3.45 -9.29 3.54
CA ARG A 106 -4.43 -10.30 3.09
C ARG A 106 -4.77 -10.14 1.61
N ILE A 107 -4.92 -8.90 1.14
CA ILE A 107 -5.12 -8.62 -0.29
C ILE A 107 -3.91 -9.07 -1.11
N CYS A 108 -2.69 -8.71 -0.68
CA CYS A 108 -1.46 -9.15 -1.34
C CYS A 108 -1.44 -10.68 -1.53
N LYS A 109 -1.83 -11.43 -0.50
CA LYS A 109 -1.96 -12.89 -0.59
C LYS A 109 -3.02 -13.32 -1.62
N ASP A 110 -4.19 -12.68 -1.63
CA ASP A 110 -5.29 -13.01 -2.55
C ASP A 110 -4.90 -12.79 -4.04
N ILE A 111 -4.01 -11.83 -4.33
CA ILE A 111 -3.50 -11.53 -5.68
C ILE A 111 -2.11 -12.11 -5.98
N GLY A 112 -1.55 -12.92 -5.06
CA GLY A 112 -0.22 -13.52 -5.24
C GLY A 112 0.96 -12.54 -5.26
N VAL A 113 0.84 -11.38 -4.60
CA VAL A 113 1.91 -10.39 -4.44
C VAL A 113 2.71 -10.62 -3.15
N ASN A 114 4.02 -10.49 -3.28
CA ASN A 114 4.99 -10.80 -2.22
C ASN A 114 5.70 -9.58 -1.63
N ILE A 115 5.43 -8.37 -2.13
CA ILE A 115 6.06 -7.13 -1.65
C ILE A 115 4.97 -6.15 -1.27
N LEU A 116 5.02 -5.70 -0.01
CA LEU A 116 4.15 -4.67 0.54
C LEU A 116 5.01 -3.55 1.12
N THR A 117 4.94 -2.38 0.51
CA THR A 117 5.53 -1.15 1.05
C THR A 117 4.61 -0.61 2.14
N ILE A 118 5.18 -0.27 3.29
CA ILE A 118 4.49 0.32 4.45
C ILE A 118 5.13 1.66 4.80
N HIS A 119 4.42 2.49 5.55
CA HIS A 119 4.89 3.79 6.00
C HIS A 119 5.08 3.82 7.52
N PRO A 120 6.19 4.41 8.00
CA PRO A 120 6.46 4.50 9.43
C PRO A 120 5.54 5.48 10.16
N GLY A 121 4.90 6.40 9.44
CA GLY A 121 4.31 7.61 9.99
C GLY A 121 5.38 8.67 10.30
N LEU A 122 5.22 9.41 11.40
CA LEU A 122 6.09 10.53 11.77
C LEU A 122 7.40 10.10 12.47
N ALA A 123 8.04 9.03 12.00
CA ALA A 123 9.21 8.47 12.66
C ALA A 123 10.43 9.39 12.63
N ASN A 124 10.50 10.33 11.67
CA ASN A 124 11.54 11.35 11.58
C ASN A 124 11.09 12.70 12.15
N PHE A 125 10.55 12.69 13.37
CA PHE A 125 10.10 13.91 14.04
C PHE A 125 11.28 14.86 14.36
N LEU A 126 11.03 16.18 14.36
CA LEU A 126 12.09 17.19 14.53
C LEU A 126 12.71 17.18 15.94
N ILE A 127 11.91 16.89 16.97
CA ILE A 127 12.36 16.87 18.36
C ILE A 127 13.00 15.50 18.66
N ASN A 128 14.29 15.48 19.01
CA ASN A 128 15.07 14.26 19.21
C ASN A 128 14.42 13.26 20.18
N SER A 129 13.97 13.71 21.35
CA SER A 129 13.35 12.83 22.36
C SER A 129 12.07 12.16 21.85
N ILE A 130 11.26 12.89 21.08
CA ILE A 130 10.06 12.35 20.44
C ILE A 130 10.45 11.39 19.31
N ARG A 131 11.44 11.75 18.50
CA ARG A 131 11.95 10.88 17.42
C ARG A 131 12.47 9.54 17.97
N ASP A 132 13.21 9.57 19.07
CA ASP A 132 13.74 8.35 19.68
C ASP A 132 12.62 7.48 20.25
N TYR A 133 11.60 8.09 20.85
CA TYR A 133 10.40 7.36 21.29
C TYR A 133 9.60 6.79 20.10
N ASN A 134 9.44 7.55 19.00
CA ASN A 134 8.78 7.09 17.78
C ASN A 134 9.47 5.86 17.20
N LYS A 135 10.81 5.79 17.22
CA LYS A 135 11.54 4.59 16.78
C LYS A 135 11.20 3.35 17.60
N VAL A 136 11.07 3.50 18.92
CA VAL A 136 10.67 2.40 19.82
C VAL A 136 9.25 1.93 19.49
N GLN A 137 8.32 2.87 19.31
CA GLN A 137 6.94 2.53 18.95
C GLN A 137 6.85 1.89 17.56
N LEU A 138 7.59 2.40 16.59
CA LEU A 138 7.67 1.83 15.25
C LEU A 138 8.15 0.38 15.29
N ALA A 139 9.24 0.09 16.00
CA ALA A 139 9.77 -1.28 16.14
C ALA A 139 8.73 -2.22 16.78
N LYS A 140 8.03 -1.78 17.83
CA LYS A 140 6.93 -2.52 18.46
C LYS A 140 5.81 -2.83 17.45
N SER A 141 5.39 -1.85 16.66
CA SER A 141 4.33 -1.99 15.65
C SER A 141 4.75 -2.91 14.50
N ILE A 142 5.99 -2.79 14.01
CA ILE A 142 6.55 -3.67 12.97
C ILE A 142 6.63 -5.11 13.47
N HIS A 143 7.10 -5.35 14.70
CA HIS A 143 7.12 -6.69 15.27
C HIS A 143 5.73 -7.32 15.36
N LYS A 144 4.71 -6.54 15.77
CA LYS A 144 3.32 -7.00 15.76
C LYS A 144 2.89 -7.41 14.35
N LEU A 145 3.12 -6.54 13.36
CA LEU A 145 2.78 -6.81 11.96
C LEU A 145 3.46 -8.10 11.45
N LEU A 146 4.78 -8.19 11.60
CA LEU A 146 5.58 -9.34 11.15
C LEU A 146 5.15 -10.64 11.82
N ASN A 147 4.89 -10.63 13.12
CA ASN A 147 4.41 -11.80 13.85
C ASN A 147 3.04 -12.27 13.34
N SER A 148 2.16 -11.35 12.97
CA SER A 148 0.84 -11.67 12.43
C SER A 148 0.86 -12.20 10.99
N ILE A 149 1.94 -11.95 10.24
CA ILE A 149 2.09 -12.41 8.85
C ILE A 149 3.20 -13.47 8.68
N ASN A 150 3.70 -14.04 9.77
CA ASN A 150 4.88 -14.93 9.78
C ASN A 150 4.76 -16.16 8.85
N ASN A 151 3.55 -16.64 8.59
CA ASN A 151 3.26 -17.76 7.69
C ASN A 151 2.89 -17.31 6.27
N SER A 152 3.06 -16.03 5.95
CA SER A 152 2.86 -15.47 4.61
C SER A 152 4.19 -15.29 3.90
N ASN A 153 4.19 -15.42 2.57
CA ASN A 153 5.36 -15.16 1.73
C ASN A 153 5.43 -13.67 1.33
N ILE A 154 5.14 -12.76 2.27
CA ILE A 154 5.09 -11.32 2.05
C ILE A 154 6.31 -10.68 2.71
N ASN A 155 7.07 -9.95 1.90
CA ASN A 155 8.15 -9.08 2.33
C ASN A 155 7.58 -7.69 2.61
N ILE A 156 7.81 -7.21 3.83
CA ILE A 156 7.46 -5.86 4.24
C ILE A 156 8.65 -4.94 3.94
N CYS A 157 8.39 -3.85 3.22
CA CYS A 157 9.38 -2.83 2.89
C CYS A 157 8.97 -1.51 3.56
N LEU A 158 9.91 -0.86 4.25
CA LEU A 158 9.72 0.43 4.93
C LEU A 158 10.55 1.52 4.24
#